data_AF-A0A7S1EQR7-F1
#
_entry.id   AF-A0A7S1EQR7-F1
#
_cell.length_a   1.000
_cell.length_b   1.000
_cell.length_c   1.000
_cell.angle_alpha   90.00
_cell.angle_beta   90.00
_cell.angle_gamma   90.00
#
_symmetry.space_group_name_H-M   'P 1'
#
loop_
_entity.id
_entity.type
_entity.pdbx_description
1 polymer ?
#
loop_
_entity_poly.entity_id
_entity_poly.type
_entity_poly.pdbx_seq_one_letter_code
_entity_poly.pdbx_strand_id
1 'polypeptide(L)'
;NLEALLVYGGFLIIQILLAVVMPGIIQYGMVVPSENNQALAYKCNGVAAWYASLAIAFGLHYSGFFPLQKIVHNFGPILTVSVIIANSTSVAAYFTAYIMKKQHRMSGNIIYDFFMGAWLNPRIGLLDFKFFAETRVAWIWLFILTLSAAMDQLDTEGKIG
;
A
#
# COMPACT_ATOMS: atom_id res chain seq x y z
N ASN A 1 19.33 3.78 -5.30
CA ASN A 1 19.29 2.51 -6.06
C ASN A 1 18.03 2.53 -6.93
N LEU A 2 18.18 2.62 -8.25
CA LEU A 2 17.04 2.69 -9.19
C LEU A 2 16.21 1.42 -9.15
N GLU A 3 16.85 0.27 -8.94
CA GLU A 3 16.17 -1.02 -8.92
C GLU A 3 15.15 -1.12 -7.78
N ALA A 4 15.55 -0.71 -6.57
CA ALA A 4 14.65 -0.69 -5.42
C ALA A 4 13.43 0.21 -5.64
N LEU A 5 13.62 1.34 -6.32
CA LEU A 5 12.53 2.24 -6.72
C LEU A 5 11.59 1.58 -7.73
N LEU A 6 12.12 0.88 -8.72
CA LEU A 6 11.32 0.16 -9.71
C LEU A 6 10.54 -1.00 -9.08
N VAL A 7 11.15 -1.75 -8.15
CA VAL A 7 10.50 -2.87 -7.46
C VAL A 7 9.36 -2.37 -6.58
N TYR A 8 9.65 -1.45 -5.64
CA TYR A 8 8.63 -0.98 -4.70
C TYR A 8 7.61 -0.05 -5.36
N GLY A 9 8.06 0.84 -6.24
CA GLY A 9 7.17 1.71 -7.02
C GLY A 9 6.30 0.94 -7.99
N GLY A 10 6.86 -0.06 -8.68
CA GLY A 10 6.11 -0.99 -9.53
C GLY A 10 5.06 -1.77 -8.75
N PHE A 11 5.41 -2.26 -7.57
CA PHE A 11 4.45 -2.88 -6.65
C PHE A 11 3.29 -1.94 -6.30
N LEU A 12 3.56 -0.69 -5.90
CA LEU A 12 2.51 0.28 -5.59
C LEU A 12 1.59 0.55 -6.79
N ILE A 13 2.17 0.72 -7.99
CA ILE A 13 1.41 0.95 -9.22
C ILE A 13 0.51 -0.25 -9.53
N ILE A 14 1.04 -1.48 -9.45
CA ILE A 14 0.26 -2.72 -9.65
C ILE A 14 -0.88 -2.78 -8.63
N GLN A 15 -0.63 -2.47 -7.37
CA GLN A 15 -1.68 -2.49 -6.34
C GLN A 15 -2.77 -1.45 -6.60
N ILE A 16 -2.41 -0.24 -7.06
CA ILE A 16 -3.38 0.79 -7.45
C ILE A 16 -4.21 0.33 -8.65
N LEU A 17 -3.56 -0.24 -9.68
CA LEU A 17 -4.26 -0.77 -10.85
C LEU A 17 -5.22 -1.90 -10.46
N LEU A 18 -4.79 -2.84 -9.63
CA LEU A 18 -5.66 -3.90 -9.10
C LEU A 18 -6.79 -3.34 -8.25
N ALA A 19 -6.58 -2.23 -7.53
CA ALA A 19 -7.64 -1.59 -6.75
C ALA A 19 -8.74 -1.00 -7.65
N VAL A 20 -8.36 -0.41 -8.78
CA VAL A 20 -9.32 0.19 -9.71
C VAL A 20 -9.98 -0.87 -10.58
N VAL A 21 -9.20 -1.77 -11.19
CA VAL A 21 -9.66 -2.71 -12.24
C VAL A 21 -10.41 -3.91 -11.68
N MET A 22 -9.94 -4.52 -10.58
CA MET A 22 -10.50 -5.81 -10.14
C MET A 22 -11.96 -5.67 -9.70
N PRO A 23 -12.84 -6.62 -10.04
CA PRO A 23 -14.21 -6.63 -9.55
C PRO A 23 -14.22 -6.82 -8.02
N GLY A 24 -15.19 -6.20 -7.36
CA GLY A 24 -15.36 -6.31 -5.92
C GLY A 24 -16.72 -5.81 -5.49
N ILE A 25 -17.11 -6.22 -4.29
CA ILE A 25 -18.39 -5.83 -3.69
C ILE A 25 -18.25 -4.40 -3.17
N ILE A 26 -19.24 -3.56 -3.46
CA ILE A 26 -19.28 -2.21 -2.88
C ILE A 26 -19.99 -2.32 -1.52
N GLN A 27 -19.26 -2.03 -0.45
CA GLN A 27 -19.77 -2.04 0.91
C GLN A 27 -19.76 -0.63 1.48
N TYR A 28 -20.86 -0.23 2.13
CA TYR A 28 -20.92 1.04 2.85
C TYR A 28 -20.31 0.87 4.24
N GLY A 29 -19.42 1.80 4.59
CA GLY A 29 -18.85 1.90 5.93
C GLY A 29 -19.82 2.54 6.93
N MET A 30 -19.32 2.76 8.15
CA MET A 30 -20.06 3.49 9.16
C MET A 30 -20.34 4.94 8.72
N VAL A 31 -21.47 5.46 9.18
CA VAL A 31 -21.82 6.87 8.99
C VAL A 31 -20.78 7.75 9.67
N VAL A 32 -20.24 8.72 8.94
CA VAL A 32 -19.17 9.58 9.45
C VAL A 32 -19.74 10.97 9.79
N PRO A 33 -19.85 11.34 11.09
CA PRO A 33 -20.40 12.64 11.48
C PRO A 33 -19.62 13.83 10.93
N SER A 34 -18.30 13.68 10.75
CA SER A 34 -17.43 14.72 10.19
C SER A 34 -17.58 14.93 8.69
N GLU A 35 -18.26 14.02 7.98
CA GLU A 35 -18.50 14.10 6.53
C GLU A 35 -20.02 14.16 6.27
N ASN A 36 -20.71 15.08 6.96
CA ASN A 36 -22.16 15.31 6.82
C ASN A 36 -23.03 14.06 7.03
N ASN A 37 -22.63 13.17 7.94
CA ASN A 37 -23.32 11.88 8.17
C ASN A 37 -23.46 11.05 6.88
N GLN A 38 -22.50 11.11 5.98
CA GLN A 38 -22.47 10.24 4.81
C GLN A 38 -21.83 8.89 5.15
N ALA A 39 -22.44 7.81 4.65
CA ALA A 39 -21.84 6.49 4.63
C ALA A 39 -20.93 6.37 3.40
N LEU A 40 -19.64 6.14 3.63
CA LEU A 40 -18.66 6.08 2.55
C LEU A 40 -18.71 4.71 1.87
N ALA A 41 -18.79 4.70 0.54
CA ALA A 41 -18.77 3.47 -0.26
C ALA A 41 -17.32 3.00 -0.46
N TYR A 42 -17.03 1.74 -0.11
CA TYR A 42 -15.74 1.09 -0.27
C TYR A 42 -15.86 -0.06 -1.26
N LYS A 43 -15.00 -0.07 -2.27
CA LYS A 43 -14.87 -1.21 -3.19
C LYS A 43 -14.01 -2.29 -2.54
N CYS A 44 -14.64 -3.33 -2.02
CA CYS A 44 -14.00 -4.45 -1.35
C CYS A 44 -13.59 -5.52 -2.37
N ASN A 45 -12.43 -5.30 -3.02
CA ASN A 45 -11.78 -6.24 -3.95
C ASN A 45 -10.43 -6.77 -3.42
N GLY A 46 -10.24 -6.76 -2.10
CA GLY A 46 -8.99 -7.19 -1.47
C GLY A 46 -8.61 -8.65 -1.80
N VAL A 47 -9.57 -9.58 -1.72
CA VAL A 47 -9.35 -11.01 -2.01
C VAL A 47 -8.96 -11.22 -3.47
N ALA A 48 -9.66 -10.56 -4.40
CA ALA A 48 -9.36 -10.67 -5.82
C ALA A 48 -7.95 -10.10 -6.14
N ALA A 49 -7.61 -8.95 -5.54
CA ALA A 49 -6.29 -8.36 -5.69
C ALA A 49 -5.17 -9.20 -5.04
N TRP A 50 -5.46 -9.88 -3.93
CA TRP A 50 -4.54 -10.81 -3.29
C TRP A 50 -4.12 -11.94 -4.24
N TYR A 51 -5.09 -12.71 -4.75
CA TYR A 51 -4.79 -13.81 -5.67
C TYR A 51 -4.16 -13.34 -6.98
N ALA A 52 -4.59 -12.17 -7.50
CA ALA A 52 -3.94 -11.57 -8.67
C ALA A 52 -2.48 -11.21 -8.40
N SER A 53 -2.17 -10.65 -7.23
CA SER A 53 -0.80 -10.32 -6.84
C SER A 53 0.08 -11.56 -6.71
N LEU A 54 -0.47 -12.65 -6.16
CA LEU A 54 0.23 -13.94 -6.08
C LEU A 54 0.48 -14.55 -7.46
N ALA A 55 -0.52 -14.50 -8.35
CA ALA A 55 -0.37 -14.98 -9.72
C ALA A 55 0.70 -14.18 -10.49
N ILE A 56 0.74 -12.86 -10.31
CA ILE A 56 1.77 -11.99 -10.89
C ILE A 56 3.15 -12.35 -10.33
N ALA A 57 3.29 -12.45 -9.00
CA ALA A 57 4.56 -12.78 -8.37
C ALA A 57 5.08 -14.16 -8.81
N PHE A 58 4.20 -15.16 -8.85
CA PHE A 58 4.53 -16.50 -9.33
C PHE A 58 4.90 -16.50 -10.82
N GLY A 59 4.13 -15.82 -11.67
CA GLY A 59 4.42 -15.72 -13.10
C GLY A 59 5.74 -15.02 -13.40
N LEU A 60 6.06 -13.95 -12.67
CA LEU A 60 7.34 -13.24 -12.78
C LEU A 60 8.52 -14.10 -12.35
N HIS A 61 8.35 -14.92 -11.31
CA HIS A 61 9.38 -15.85 -10.86
C HIS A 61 9.57 -17.02 -11.83
N TYR A 62 8.48 -17.67 -12.25
CA TYR A 62 8.51 -18.83 -13.14
C TYR A 62 9.04 -18.49 -14.54
N SER A 63 8.72 -17.30 -15.05
CA SER A 63 9.26 -16.81 -16.33
C SER A 63 10.76 -16.47 -16.27
N GLY A 64 11.38 -16.44 -15.09
CA GLY A 64 12.76 -16.03 -14.89
C GLY A 64 13.00 -14.53 -15.08
N PHE A 65 11.96 -13.73 -15.34
CA PHE A 65 12.09 -12.29 -15.56
C PHE A 65 12.43 -11.55 -14.26
N PHE A 66 11.89 -12.01 -13.14
CA PHE A 66 12.20 -11.42 -11.83
C PHE A 66 12.27 -12.49 -10.74
N PRO A 67 13.48 -12.89 -10.28
CA PRO A 67 13.62 -13.80 -9.16
C PRO A 67 13.15 -13.11 -7.86
N LEU A 68 12.29 -13.78 -7.09
CA LEU A 68 11.72 -13.26 -5.85
C LEU A 68 12.80 -12.90 -4.83
N GLN A 69 13.85 -13.73 -4.74
CA GLN A 69 15.02 -13.60 -3.86
C GLN A 69 15.67 -12.21 -3.93
N LYS A 70 15.57 -11.56 -5.10
CA LYS A 70 16.12 -10.22 -5.34
C LYS A 70 15.54 -9.15 -4.41
N ILE A 71 14.33 -9.36 -3.90
CA ILE A 71 13.70 -8.47 -2.91
C ILE A 71 14.48 -8.50 -1.59
N VAL A 72 14.80 -9.70 -1.08
CA VAL A 72 15.56 -9.86 0.18
C VAL A 72 17.00 -9.39 0.04
N HIS A 73 17.68 -9.70 -1.07
CA HIS A 73 19.04 -9.19 -1.32
C HIS A 73 19.11 -7.65 -1.35
N ASN A 74 18.05 -6.99 -1.82
CA ASN A 74 17.94 -5.53 -1.85
C ASN A 74 17.07 -4.95 -0.73
N PHE A 75 16.88 -5.68 0.37
CA PHE A 75 15.96 -5.27 1.44
C PHE A 75 16.28 -3.88 2.02
N GLY A 76 17.56 -3.60 2.30
CA GLY A 76 18.00 -2.30 2.84
C GLY A 76 17.62 -1.12 1.95
N PRO A 77 18.03 -1.11 0.66
CA PRO A 77 17.59 -0.08 -0.29
C PRO A 77 16.07 0.05 -0.43
N ILE A 78 15.32 -1.07 -0.44
CA ILE A 78 13.86 -1.05 -0.56
C ILE A 78 13.22 -0.42 0.68
N LEU A 79 13.71 -0.75 1.87
CA LEU A 79 13.26 -0.15 3.12
C LEU A 79 13.40 1.38 3.08
N THR A 80 14.57 1.89 2.69
CA THR A 80 14.80 3.34 2.57
C THR A 80 13.85 3.99 1.57
N VAL A 81 13.63 3.36 0.40
CA VAL A 81 12.68 3.85 -0.60
C VAL A 81 11.24 3.86 -0.05
N SER A 82 10.83 2.81 0.66
CA SER A 82 9.48 2.76 1.26
C SER A 82 9.26 3.85 2.31
N VAL A 83 10.28 4.14 3.13
CA VAL A 83 10.21 5.22 4.13
C VAL A 83 10.10 6.58 3.46
N ILE A 84 10.88 6.82 2.40
CA ILE A 84 10.80 8.07 1.62
C ILE A 84 9.40 8.23 1.04
N ILE A 85 8.86 7.20 0.39
CA ILE A 85 7.51 7.26 -0.23
C ILE A 85 6.42 7.44 0.83
N ALA A 86 6.51 6.74 1.97
CA ALA A 86 5.56 6.89 3.07
C ALA A 86 5.57 8.31 3.63
N ASN A 87 6.75 8.86 3.92
CA ASN A 87 6.89 10.23 4.41
C ASN A 87 6.39 11.26 3.39
N SER A 88 6.74 11.10 2.11
CA SER A 88 6.23 11.96 1.04
C SER A 88 4.71 11.88 0.93
N THR A 89 4.12 10.69 1.08
CA THR A 89 2.66 10.50 1.04
C THR A 89 1.98 11.15 2.24
N SER A 90 2.54 11.05 3.45
CA SER A 90 2.02 11.74 4.65
C SER A 90 2.05 13.27 4.50
N VAL A 91 3.15 13.81 3.96
CA VAL A 91 3.26 15.24 3.64
C VAL A 91 2.22 15.66 2.60
N ALA A 92 2.07 14.90 1.52
CA ALA A 92 1.05 15.17 0.52
C ALA A 92 -0.38 15.08 1.10
N ALA A 93 -0.67 14.10 1.93
CA ALA A 93 -1.97 13.94 2.60
C ALA A 93 -2.27 15.14 3.52
N TYR A 94 -1.27 15.64 4.25
CA TYR A 94 -1.41 16.83 5.08
C TYR A 94 -1.73 18.07 4.22
N PHE A 95 -0.92 18.38 3.21
CA PHE A 95 -1.17 19.56 2.36
C PHE A 95 -2.49 19.50 1.59
N THR A 96 -2.85 18.32 1.06
CA THR A 96 -4.13 18.14 0.36
C THR A 96 -5.33 18.36 1.27
N ALA A 97 -5.23 18.01 2.57
CA ALA A 97 -6.26 18.31 3.55
C ALA A 97 -6.52 19.83 3.69
N TYR A 98 -5.47 20.65 3.66
CA TYR A 98 -5.58 22.10 3.72
C TYR A 98 -6.18 22.70 2.44
N ILE A 99 -5.73 22.22 1.28
CA ILE A 99 -6.22 22.69 -0.02
C ILE A 99 -7.72 22.39 -0.17
N MET A 100 -8.14 21.19 0.22
CA MET A 100 -9.54 20.75 0.12
C MET A 100 -10.42 21.24 1.27
N LYS A 101 -9.86 21.95 2.26
CA LYS A 101 -10.54 22.41 3.48
C LYS A 101 -11.27 21.27 4.23
N LYS A 102 -10.65 20.09 4.25
CA LYS A 102 -11.19 18.87 4.91
C LYS A 102 -10.49 18.57 6.24
N GLN A 103 -9.96 19.61 6.89
CA GLN A 103 -9.29 19.43 8.17
C GLN A 103 -10.29 18.98 9.23
N HIS A 104 -9.96 17.90 9.95
CA HIS A 104 -10.79 17.36 11.01
C HIS A 104 -10.00 17.30 12.32
N ARG A 105 -10.58 17.84 13.40
CA ARG A 105 -10.05 17.75 14.77
C ARG A 105 -8.60 18.29 14.92
N MET A 106 -8.35 19.48 14.38
CA MET A 106 -7.04 20.16 14.50
C MET A 106 -6.84 20.74 15.90
N SER A 107 -5.66 20.53 16.48
CA SER A 107 -5.27 21.04 17.81
C SER A 107 -4.62 22.43 17.74
N GLY A 108 -4.16 22.86 16.57
CA GLY A 108 -3.41 24.11 16.37
C GLY A 108 -1.90 23.96 16.55
N ASN A 109 -1.42 22.80 17.01
CA ASN A 109 0.00 22.46 16.99
C ASN A 109 0.33 21.69 15.70
N ILE A 110 1.08 22.33 14.81
CA ILE A 110 1.45 21.81 13.48
C ILE A 110 2.14 20.45 13.57
N ILE A 111 3.03 20.23 14.54
CA ILE A 111 3.77 18.97 14.66
C ILE A 111 2.80 17.85 15.06
N TYR A 112 1.96 18.10 16.06
CA TYR A 112 0.98 17.12 16.51
C TYR A 112 -0.06 16.81 15.44
N ASP A 113 -0.59 17.84 14.78
CA ASP A 113 -1.61 17.70 13.74
C ASP A 113 -1.07 16.98 12.49
N PHE A 114 0.23 17.13 12.19
CA PHE A 114 0.90 16.35 11.14
C PHE A 114 0.95 14.85 11.49
N PHE A 115 1.36 14.51 12.71
CA PHE A 115 1.45 13.11 13.16
C PHE A 115 0.08 12.43 13.28
N MET A 116 -0.94 13.14 13.76
CA MET A 116 -2.30 12.62 13.86
C MET A 116 -3.01 12.54 12.52
N GLY A 117 -2.58 13.34 11.55
CA GLY A 117 -3.20 13.49 10.24
C GLY A 117 -4.35 14.50 10.26
N ALA A 118 -4.35 15.40 9.29
CA ALA A 118 -5.36 16.45 9.17
C ALA A 118 -6.68 15.98 8.52
N TRP A 119 -6.65 14.90 7.73
CA TRP A 119 -7.82 14.41 6.99
C TRP A 119 -8.19 13.00 7.45
N LEU A 120 -9.45 12.82 7.90
CA LEU A 120 -9.92 11.56 8.46
C LEU A 120 -9.88 10.39 7.45
N ASN A 121 -10.35 10.62 6.23
CA ASN A 121 -10.41 9.64 5.14
C ASN A 121 -9.95 10.28 3.83
N PRO A 122 -8.63 10.36 3.58
CA PRO A 122 -8.07 10.88 2.34
C PRO A 122 -8.48 9.99 1.17
N ARG A 123 -9.16 10.59 0.19
CA ARG A 123 -9.81 9.87 -0.92
C ARG A 123 -9.54 10.52 -2.25
N ILE A 124 -9.26 9.70 -3.26
CA ILE A 124 -9.26 10.09 -4.68
C ILE A 124 -10.26 9.18 -5.39
N GLY A 125 -11.43 9.74 -5.73
CA GLY A 125 -12.53 8.98 -6.30
C GLY A 125 -13.00 7.86 -5.36
N LEU A 126 -12.93 6.61 -5.81
CA LEU A 126 -13.28 5.41 -5.05
C LEU A 126 -12.10 4.83 -4.24
N LEU A 127 -10.89 5.36 -4.42
CA LEU A 127 -9.71 4.90 -3.70
C LEU A 127 -9.59 5.69 -2.39
N ASP A 128 -9.76 4.98 -1.27
CA ASP A 128 -9.46 5.50 0.06
C ASP A 128 -8.03 5.10 0.44
N PHE A 129 -7.17 6.09 0.69
CA PHE A 129 -5.75 5.87 0.95
C PHE A 129 -5.50 5.13 2.26
N LYS A 130 -6.31 5.38 3.29
CA LYS A 130 -6.19 4.73 4.59
C LYS A 130 -6.51 3.25 4.45
N PHE A 131 -7.62 2.94 3.78
CA PHE A 131 -8.02 1.56 3.50
C PHE A 131 -7.01 0.85 2.57
N PHE A 132 -6.53 1.55 1.54
CA PHE A 132 -5.56 1.02 0.58
C PHE A 132 -4.21 0.68 1.24
N ALA A 133 -3.67 1.60 2.05
CA ALA A 133 -2.38 1.40 2.72
C ALA A 133 -2.42 0.20 3.68
N GLU A 134 -3.48 0.11 4.48
CA GLU A 134 -3.67 -0.99 5.42
C GLU A 134 -3.83 -2.33 4.69
N THR A 135 -4.83 -2.46 3.81
CA THR A 135 -5.22 -3.76 3.27
C THR A 135 -4.30 -4.28 2.17
N ARG A 136 -3.66 -3.41 1.40
CA ARG A 136 -2.89 -3.81 0.20
C ARG A 136 -1.41 -3.61 0.39
N VAL A 137 -1.00 -2.40 0.75
CA VAL A 137 0.43 -2.09 0.81
C VAL A 137 1.09 -2.87 1.93
N ALA A 138 0.54 -2.86 3.15
CA ALA A 138 1.16 -3.55 4.29
C ALA A 138 1.13 -5.08 4.15
N TRP A 139 -0.07 -5.67 4.02
CA TRP A 139 -0.23 -7.13 4.07
C TRP A 139 0.33 -7.87 2.86
N ILE A 140 0.12 -7.35 1.64
CA ILE A 140 0.62 -8.01 0.42
C ILE A 140 2.15 -7.89 0.37
N TRP A 141 2.69 -6.73 0.71
CA TRP A 141 4.14 -6.55 0.74
C TRP A 141 4.82 -7.44 1.78
N LEU A 142 4.26 -7.52 2.99
CA LEU A 142 4.76 -8.39 4.04
C LEU A 142 4.82 -9.85 3.55
N PHE A 143 3.76 -10.32 2.91
CA PHE A 143 3.71 -11.69 2.41
C PHE A 143 4.74 -11.95 1.29
N ILE A 144 4.85 -11.03 0.31
CA ILE A 144 5.85 -11.14 -0.76
C ILE A 144 7.27 -11.17 -0.18
N LEU A 145 7.54 -10.38 0.86
CA LEU A 145 8.82 -10.40 1.54
C LEU A 145 9.08 -11.73 2.22
N THR A 146 8.10 -12.30 2.94
CA THR A 146 8.24 -13.63 3.55
C THR A 146 8.48 -14.73 2.52
N LEU A 147 7.78 -14.69 1.38
CA LEU A 147 8.03 -15.60 0.26
C LEU A 147 9.43 -15.43 -0.31
N SER A 148 9.89 -14.20 -0.50
CA SER A 148 11.24 -13.93 -0.97
C SER A 148 12.29 -14.49 -0.03
N ALA A 149 12.08 -14.40 1.29
CA ALA A 149 13.01 -14.94 2.28
C ALA A 149 13.01 -16.48 2.26
N ALA A 150 11.83 -17.10 2.14
CA ALA A 150 11.72 -18.55 2.04
C ALA A 150 12.41 -19.10 0.77
N MET A 151 12.33 -18.38 -0.35
CA MET A 151 13.03 -18.75 -1.59
C MET A 151 14.54 -18.59 -1.47
N ASP A 152 15.01 -17.49 -0.85
CA ASP A 152 16.44 -17.28 -0.59
C ASP A 152 17.03 -18.36 0.33
N GLN A 153 16.26 -18.78 1.34
CA GLN A 153 16.63 -19.87 2.23
C GLN A 153 16.65 -21.22 1.50
N LEU A 154 15.69 -21.49 0.61
CA LEU A 154 15.68 -22.69 -0.20
C LEU A 154 16.92 -22.78 -1.09
N ASP A 155 17.34 -21.67 -1.70
CA ASP A 155 18.52 -21.62 -2.57
C ASP A 155 19.83 -21.76 -1.79
N THR A 156 19.90 -21.17 -0.59
CA THR A 156 21.14 -21.15 0.23
C THR A 156 21.31 -22.42 1.06
N GLU A 157 20.24 -22.92 1.68
CA GLU A 157 20.27 -24.03 2.64
C GLU A 157 19.70 -25.34 2.08
N GLY A 158 19.02 -25.31 0.92
CA GLY A 158 18.36 -26.48 0.33
C GLY A 158 17.10 -26.94 1.08
N LYS A 159 16.64 -26.17 2.06
CA LYS A 159 15.45 -26.48 2.89
C LYS A 159 14.77 -25.19 3.34
N ILE A 160 13.48 -25.30 3.64
CA ILE A 160 12.67 -24.22 4.25
C ILE A 160 12.40 -24.65 5.70
N GLY A 161 12.80 -23.81 6.65
CA GLY A 161 12.70 -24.07 8.10
C GLY A 161 11.49 -23.46 8.76
#